data_AF-A0A0F9QHX7-F1
#
_entry.id   AF-A0A0F9QHX7-F1
#
_cell.length_a   1.000
_cell.length_b   1.000
_cell.length_c   1.000
_cell.angle_alpha   90.00
_cell.angle_beta   90.00
_cell.angle_gamma   90.00
#
_symmetry.space_group_name_H-M   'P 1'
#
loop_
_entity.id
_entity.type
_entity.pdbx_description
1 polymer ?
#
loop_
_entity_poly.entity_id
_entity_poly.type
_entity_poly.pdbx_seq_one_letter_code
_entity_poly.pdbx_strand_id
1 'polypeptide(L)'
;MLIRLGEDDGKTMLSGLLERSGAPSLPYFVRSLVGMDEATAKQAFSDFLTDTSLTAAQIRFVETVIEQLASRGVIEPSALYEPPFTAFHAGGPEALFAGKDRVIEGIFNTLHEIRPIESAAFAG
;
A
#
# COMPACT_ATOMS: atom_id res chain seq x y z
N MET A 1 27.12 23.78 26.64
CA MET A 1 27.28 23.07 25.36
C MET A 1 27.05 21.58 25.61
N LEU A 2 25.79 21.12 25.67
CA LEU A 2 25.45 19.71 26.00
C LEU A 2 24.23 19.15 25.23
N ILE A 3 23.60 19.91 24.31
CA ILE A 3 22.40 19.44 23.59
C ILE A 3 22.75 18.73 22.26
N ARG A 4 23.99 18.86 21.77
CA ARG A 4 24.35 18.37 20.42
C ARG A 4 24.75 16.90 20.31
N LEU A 5 24.94 16.18 21.42
CA LEU A 5 25.42 14.78 21.36
C LEU A 5 24.30 13.75 21.14
N GLY A 6 23.03 14.10 21.39
CA GLY A 6 21.91 13.16 21.19
C GLY A 6 21.19 13.31 19.85
N GLU A 7 21.33 14.45 19.18
CA GLU A 7 20.54 14.79 17.98
C GLU A 7 21.09 14.12 16.72
N ASP A 8 22.43 14.08 16.58
CA ASP A 8 23.11 13.45 15.43
C ASP A 8 23.03 11.92 15.48
N ASP A 9 23.07 11.34 16.69
CA ASP A 9 22.95 9.88 16.91
C ASP A 9 21.54 9.37 16.54
N GLY A 10 20.49 10.13 16.89
CA GLY A 10 19.11 9.76 16.60
C GLY A 10 18.81 9.72 15.10
N LYS A 11 19.28 10.73 14.35
CA LYS A 11 19.15 10.78 12.88
C LYS A 11 19.89 9.62 12.20
N THR A 12 21.10 9.31 12.69
CA THR A 12 21.93 8.21 12.17
C THR A 12 21.25 6.86 12.41
N MET A 13 20.73 6.62 13.61
CA MET A 13 19.99 5.40 13.94
C MET A 13 18.72 5.24 13.10
N LEU A 14 17.92 6.30 12.96
CA LEU A 14 16.72 6.28 12.14
C LEU A 14 17.06 5.94 10.67
N SER A 15 18.07 6.60 10.11
CA SER A 15 18.50 6.35 8.72
C SER A 15 18.92 4.90 8.53
N GLY A 16 19.74 4.35 9.44
CA GLY A 16 20.14 2.94 9.40
C GLY A 16 18.98 1.94 9.58
N LEU A 17 17.92 2.31 10.32
CA LEU A 17 16.71 1.49 10.43
C LEU A 17 15.89 1.49 9.12
N LEU A 18 15.78 2.63 8.46
CA LEU A 18 15.08 2.75 7.18
C LEU A 18 15.82 1.95 6.08
N GLU A 19 17.14 2.09 5.99
CA GLU A 19 17.97 1.30 5.07
C GLU A 19 17.81 -0.20 5.28
N ARG A 20 17.90 -0.68 6.53
CA ARG A 20 17.77 -2.12 6.85
C ARG A 20 16.38 -2.67 6.61
N SER A 21 15.35 -1.85 6.76
CA SER A 21 13.96 -2.25 6.49
C SER A 21 13.59 -2.16 5.01
N GLY A 22 14.40 -1.45 4.20
CA GLY A 22 14.06 -1.14 2.81
C GLY A 22 12.91 -0.15 2.68
N ALA A 23 12.55 0.55 3.76
CA ALA A 23 11.46 1.52 3.74
C ALA A 23 11.94 2.85 3.15
N PRO A 24 11.26 3.39 2.13
CA PRO A 24 11.66 4.65 1.49
C PRO A 24 11.47 5.88 2.41
N SER A 25 10.63 5.77 3.45
CA SER A 25 10.38 6.88 4.37
C SER A 25 9.92 6.39 5.74
N LEU A 26 10.03 7.25 6.77
CA LEU A 26 9.50 6.94 8.09
C LEU A 26 7.98 6.70 8.09
N PRO A 27 7.13 7.52 7.43
CA PRO A 27 5.70 7.22 7.31
C PRO A 27 5.42 5.86 6.66
N TYR A 28 6.18 5.49 5.61
CA TYR A 28 6.08 4.17 5.01
C TYR A 28 6.45 3.08 6.01
N PHE A 29 7.57 3.24 6.71
CA PHE A 29 8.05 2.27 7.69
C PHE A 29 7.02 2.06 8.82
N VAL A 30 6.54 3.13 9.43
CA VAL A 30 5.54 3.04 10.51
C VAL A 30 4.30 2.31 10.01
N ARG A 31 3.77 2.69 8.83
CA ARG A 31 2.58 2.05 8.27
C ARG A 31 2.81 0.57 7.93
N SER A 32 4.02 0.22 7.47
CA SER A 32 4.41 -1.18 7.23
C SER A 32 4.40 -2.06 8.49
N LEU A 33 4.58 -1.45 9.68
CA LEU A 33 4.56 -2.15 10.96
C LEU A 33 3.16 -2.27 11.56
N VAL A 34 2.35 -1.23 11.44
CA VAL A 34 1.06 -1.14 12.16
C VAL A 34 -0.15 -1.49 11.31
N GLY A 35 0.00 -1.49 9.99
CA GLY A 35 -1.14 -1.63 9.09
C GLY A 35 -1.78 -0.30 8.70
N MET A 36 -2.88 -0.39 7.97
CA MET A 36 -3.77 0.72 7.65
C MET A 36 -5.06 0.55 8.44
N ASP A 37 -5.70 1.65 8.84
CA ASP A 37 -7.05 1.58 9.38
C ASP A 37 -8.01 0.97 8.33
N GLU A 38 -8.72 -0.09 8.72
CA GLU A 38 -9.57 -0.87 7.81
C GLU A 38 -10.71 -0.02 7.23
N ALA A 39 -11.31 0.88 8.03
CA ALA A 39 -12.37 1.75 7.56
C ALA A 39 -11.85 2.75 6.52
N THR A 40 -10.65 3.28 6.73
CA THR A 40 -9.96 4.15 5.77
C THR A 40 -9.65 3.41 4.46
N ALA A 41 -9.17 2.18 4.54
CA ALA A 41 -8.93 1.34 3.36
C ALA A 41 -10.25 1.05 2.61
N LYS A 42 -11.32 0.67 3.31
CA LYS A 42 -12.64 0.45 2.70
C LYS A 42 -13.19 1.70 2.04
N GLN A 43 -13.02 2.86 2.67
CA GLN A 43 -13.48 4.13 2.11
C GLN A 43 -12.74 4.45 0.80
N ALA A 44 -11.42 4.26 0.74
CA ALA A 44 -10.63 4.48 -0.47
C ALA A 44 -11.06 3.61 -1.65
N PHE A 45 -11.57 2.40 -1.38
CA PHE A 45 -12.02 1.45 -2.41
C PHE A 45 -13.55 1.35 -2.55
N SER A 46 -14.31 2.26 -1.93
CA SER A 46 -15.77 2.16 -1.83
C SER A 46 -16.51 2.18 -3.17
N ASP A 47 -16.01 2.94 -4.14
CA ASP A 47 -16.58 3.00 -5.49
C ASP A 47 -16.52 1.62 -6.18
N PHE A 48 -15.44 0.86 -5.99
CA PHE A 48 -15.32 -0.49 -6.54
C PHE A 48 -16.21 -1.50 -5.79
N LEU A 49 -16.33 -1.36 -4.46
CA LEU A 49 -17.17 -2.26 -3.65
C LEU A 49 -18.67 -2.11 -3.95
N THR A 50 -19.08 -0.96 -4.47
CA THR A 50 -20.49 -0.65 -4.79
C THR A 50 -20.82 -0.77 -6.27
N ASP A 51 -19.83 -1.05 -7.12
CA ASP A 51 -20.02 -1.24 -8.56
C ASP A 51 -20.70 -2.59 -8.86
N THR A 52 -21.98 -2.51 -9.22
CA THR A 52 -22.83 -3.68 -9.54
C THR A 52 -22.45 -4.39 -10.84
N SER A 53 -21.55 -3.82 -11.66
CA SER A 53 -21.03 -4.45 -12.87
C SER A 53 -19.89 -5.45 -12.59
N LEU A 54 -19.33 -5.44 -11.38
CA LEU A 54 -18.25 -6.34 -10.98
C LEU A 54 -18.77 -7.71 -10.58
N THR A 55 -17.99 -8.74 -10.91
CA THR A 55 -18.29 -10.11 -10.49
C THR A 55 -17.90 -10.34 -9.03
N ALA A 56 -18.41 -11.40 -8.41
CA ALA A 56 -18.02 -11.78 -7.05
C ALA A 56 -16.50 -11.98 -6.91
N ALA A 57 -15.83 -12.54 -7.92
CA ALA A 57 -14.37 -12.71 -7.92
C ALA A 57 -13.63 -11.36 -7.97
N GLN A 58 -14.14 -10.40 -8.73
CA GLN A 58 -13.58 -9.04 -8.83
C GLN A 58 -13.77 -8.27 -7.51
N ILE A 59 -14.94 -8.39 -6.86
CA ILE A 59 -15.19 -7.80 -5.54
C ILE A 59 -14.28 -8.45 -4.48
N ARG A 60 -14.18 -9.78 -4.45
CA ARG A 60 -13.27 -10.48 -3.53
C ARG A 60 -11.81 -10.06 -3.72
N PHE A 61 -11.37 -9.81 -4.96
CA PHE A 61 -10.03 -9.28 -5.22
C PHE A 61 -9.83 -7.91 -4.53
N VAL A 62 -10.78 -6.99 -4.68
CA VAL A 62 -10.73 -5.66 -4.02
C VAL A 62 -10.75 -5.80 -2.50
N GLU A 63 -11.60 -6.67 -1.95
CA GLU A 63 -11.62 -6.96 -0.52
C GLU A 63 -10.27 -7.52 -0.02
N THR A 64 -9.62 -8.38 -0.80
CA THR A 64 -8.27 -8.87 -0.46
C THR A 64 -7.22 -7.76 -0.53
N VAL A 65 -7.32 -6.78 -1.44
CA VAL A 65 -6.47 -5.57 -1.40
C VAL A 65 -6.67 -4.83 -0.08
N ILE A 66 -7.91 -4.63 0.35
CA ILE A 66 -8.25 -3.96 1.61
C ILE A 66 -7.70 -4.74 2.82
N GLU A 67 -7.87 -6.07 2.85
CA GLU A 67 -7.33 -6.95 3.90
C GLU A 67 -5.80 -6.87 3.98
N GLN A 68 -5.10 -6.85 2.83
CA GLN A 68 -3.65 -6.69 2.77
C GLN A 68 -3.20 -5.29 3.23
N LEU A 69 -3.93 -4.23 2.87
CA LEU A 69 -3.65 -2.87 3.37
C LEU A 69 -3.88 -2.78 4.86
N ALA A 70 -4.96 -3.36 5.39
CA ALA A 70 -5.25 -3.34 6.81
C ALA A 70 -4.17 -4.05 7.62
N SER A 71 -3.66 -5.18 7.13
CA SER A 71 -2.65 -5.99 7.82
C SER A 71 -1.21 -5.52 7.64
N ARG A 72 -0.83 -5.04 6.44
CA ARG A 72 0.56 -4.68 6.09
C ARG A 72 0.77 -3.19 5.92
N GLY A 73 -0.31 -2.42 5.82
CA GLY A 73 -0.28 -0.96 5.71
C GLY A 73 0.06 -0.43 4.32
N VAL A 74 0.87 -1.18 3.58
CA VAL A 74 1.34 -0.82 2.24
C VAL A 74 1.21 -2.03 1.31
N ILE A 75 0.91 -1.75 0.04
CA ILE A 75 0.92 -2.73 -1.04
C ILE A 75 1.62 -2.07 -2.22
N GLU A 76 2.69 -2.69 -2.69
CA GLU A 76 3.29 -2.30 -3.96
C GLU A 76 2.42 -2.85 -5.12
N PRO A 77 2.19 -2.08 -6.20
CA PRO A 77 1.43 -2.52 -7.37
C PRO A 77 1.81 -3.90 -7.90
N SER A 78 3.10 -4.23 -7.90
CA SER A 78 3.61 -5.53 -8.33
C SER A 78 3.13 -6.70 -7.47
N ALA A 79 2.76 -6.46 -6.20
CA ALA A 79 2.25 -7.51 -5.32
C ALA A 79 0.89 -8.05 -5.80
N LEU A 80 0.14 -7.32 -6.64
CA LEU A 80 -1.10 -7.80 -7.23
C LEU A 80 -0.90 -8.96 -8.24
N TYR A 81 0.35 -9.25 -8.60
CA TYR A 81 0.74 -10.38 -9.45
C TYR A 81 1.33 -11.56 -8.66
N GLU A 82 1.24 -11.51 -7.33
CA GLU A 82 1.75 -12.54 -6.41
C GLU A 82 0.61 -13.15 -5.57
N PRO A 83 0.80 -14.32 -4.93
CA PRO A 83 -0.18 -14.82 -3.96
C PRO A 83 -0.47 -13.78 -2.85
N PRO A 84 -1.73 -13.60 -2.41
CA PRO A 84 -2.92 -14.40 -2.74
C PRO A 84 -3.64 -13.99 -4.04
N PHE A 85 -3.22 -12.93 -4.72
CA PHE A 85 -3.96 -12.36 -5.85
C PHE A 85 -3.98 -13.26 -7.08
N THR A 86 -2.89 -14.00 -7.31
CA THR A 86 -2.80 -15.00 -8.40
C THR A 86 -3.82 -16.13 -8.28
N ALA A 87 -4.42 -16.33 -7.11
CA ALA A 87 -5.48 -17.32 -6.93
C ALA A 87 -6.80 -16.92 -7.61
N PHE A 88 -7.04 -15.63 -7.84
CA PHE A 88 -8.25 -15.16 -8.51
C PHE A 88 -8.22 -15.40 -10.02
N HIS A 89 -7.05 -15.22 -10.64
CA HIS A 89 -6.85 -15.48 -12.06
C HIS A 89 -5.36 -15.66 -12.39
N ALA A 90 -5.01 -16.71 -13.14
CA ALA A 90 -3.62 -17.03 -13.49
C ALA A 90 -2.95 -15.97 -14.39
N GLY A 91 -3.74 -15.24 -15.17
CA GLY A 91 -3.28 -14.13 -16.01
C GLY A 91 -3.15 -12.78 -15.30
N GLY A 92 -3.27 -12.74 -13.97
CA GLY A 92 -3.17 -11.51 -13.19
C GLY A 92 -4.43 -10.64 -13.22
N PRO A 93 -4.36 -9.43 -12.63
CA PRO A 93 -5.50 -8.54 -12.51
C PRO A 93 -6.06 -8.10 -13.86
N GLU A 94 -5.24 -7.90 -14.90
CA GLU A 94 -5.71 -7.52 -16.25
C GLU A 94 -6.66 -8.55 -16.83
N ALA A 95 -6.33 -9.83 -16.66
CA ALA A 95 -7.16 -10.91 -17.14
C ALA A 95 -8.41 -11.11 -16.26
N LEU A 96 -8.29 -10.91 -14.94
CA LEU A 96 -9.44 -10.92 -14.04
C LEU A 96 -10.46 -9.80 -14.36
N PHE A 97 -9.96 -8.63 -14.75
CA PHE A 97 -10.75 -7.44 -15.10
C PHE A 97 -10.86 -7.22 -16.61
N ALA A 98 -10.73 -8.26 -17.43
CA ALA A 98 -10.77 -8.13 -18.89
C ALA A 98 -12.04 -7.40 -19.37
N GLY A 99 -11.87 -6.39 -20.21
CA GLY A 99 -12.96 -5.53 -20.69
C GLY A 99 -13.40 -4.45 -19.68
N LYS A 100 -12.69 -4.31 -18.55
CA LYS A 100 -12.91 -3.30 -17.50
C LYS A 100 -11.62 -2.54 -17.18
N ASP A 101 -10.88 -2.12 -18.21
CA ASP A 101 -9.57 -1.46 -18.08
C ASP A 101 -9.59 -0.24 -17.14
N ARG A 102 -10.68 0.54 -17.16
CA ARG A 102 -10.85 1.69 -16.24
C ARG A 102 -10.92 1.30 -14.77
N VAL A 103 -11.45 0.11 -14.46
CA VAL A 103 -11.56 -0.38 -13.07
C VAL A 103 -10.18 -0.74 -12.54
N ILE A 104 -9.40 -1.49 -13.33
CA ILE A 104 -8.04 -1.87 -12.94
C ILE A 104 -7.11 -0.66 -12.84
N GLU A 105 -7.17 0.28 -13.79
CA GLU A 105 -6.48 1.57 -13.70
C GLU A 105 -6.87 2.32 -12.42
N GLY A 106 -8.17 2.35 -12.10
CA GLY A 106 -8.68 2.94 -10.87
C GLY A 106 -8.06 2.32 -9.61
N ILE A 107 -8.02 0.99 -9.52
CA ILE A 107 -7.42 0.26 -8.39
C ILE A 107 -5.94 0.65 -8.20
N PHE A 108 -5.16 0.66 -9.29
CA PHE A 108 -3.74 1.03 -9.24
C PHE A 108 -3.55 2.50 -8.85
N ASN A 109 -4.39 3.39 -9.37
CA ASN A 109 -4.36 4.81 -9.02
C ASN A 109 -4.69 5.01 -7.53
N THR A 110 -5.73 4.35 -7.01
CA THR A 110 -6.07 4.40 -5.58
C THR A 110 -4.90 3.92 -4.72
N LEU A 111 -4.22 2.82 -5.09
CA LEU A 111 -3.02 2.34 -4.38
C LEU A 111 -1.88 3.38 -4.38
N HIS A 112 -1.69 4.08 -5.49
CA HIS A 112 -0.70 5.15 -5.59
C HIS A 112 -1.06 6.35 -4.71
N GLU A 113 -2.32 6.80 -4.73
CA GLU A 113 -2.81 7.95 -3.97
C GLU A 113 -2.75 7.74 -2.46
N ILE A 114 -3.07 6.54 -1.99
CA ILE A 114 -3.04 6.24 -0.54
C ILE A 114 -1.65 5.88 -0.02
N ARG A 115 -0.63 5.82 -0.88
CA ARG A 115 0.74 5.50 -0.47
C ARG A 115 1.29 6.60 0.45
N PRO A 116 1.98 6.26 1.56
CA PRO A 116 2.67 7.26 2.36
C PRO A 116 3.67 8.05 1.50
N ILE A 117 3.51 9.36 1.48
CA ILE A 117 4.40 10.26 0.73
C ILE A 117 5.80 10.19 1.35
N GLU A 118 6.82 10.10 0.50
CA GLU A 118 8.21 10.30 0.89
C GLU A 118 8.40 11.75 1.34
N SER A 119 8.46 12.00 2.65
CA SER A 119 8.80 13.34 3.13
C SER A 119 10.28 13.57 2.86
N ALA A 120 10.61 14.52 1.99
CA ALA A 120 11.98 15.00 1.74
C ALA A 120 12.70 15.59 2.97
N ALA A 121 12.13 15.46 4.17
CA ALA A 121 12.47 16.22 5.37
C ALA A 121 13.66 15.67 6.18
N PHE A 122 14.34 14.60 5.73
CA PHE A 122 15.56 14.12 6.39
C PHE A 122 16.85 14.51 5.68
N ALA A 123 16.77 15.23 4.56
CA ALA A 123 17.93 15.88 3.92
C ALA A 123 18.15 17.27 4.55
N GLY A 124 18.66 17.29 5.79
CA GLY A 124 18.96 18.51 6.54
C GLY A 124 19.85 18.28 7.75
#